data_AF-A0A428RH08-F1
#
_entry.id   AF-A0A428RH08-F1
#
_cell.length_a   1.000
_cell.length_b   1.000
_cell.length_c   1.000
_cell.angle_alpha   90.00
_cell.angle_beta   90.00
_cell.angle_gamma   90.00
#
_symmetry.space_group_name_H-M   'P 1'
#
loop_
_entity.id
_entity.type
_entity.pdbx_description
1 polymer ?
#
loop_
_entity_poly.entity_id
_entity_poly.type
_entity_poly.pdbx_seq_one_letter_code
_entity_poly.pdbx_strand_id
1 'polypeptide(L)'
;TFDTLSSRDSHILERTCELRNPQPIDGVNFYQKSKLKRRDRVYLGEAKRWRHIYATVFPNSDPPRSPYLDRGCGKAVSTARDYWRANGRPCVSQFLDRGELLSEEEEGDRVAEDALCKLTLEDMLHVLVRRYG
;
A
#
# COMPACT_ATOMS: atom_id res chain seq x y z
N THR A 1 -8.06 18.81 -18.61
CA THR A 1 -8.77 17.51 -18.55
C THR A 1 -10.06 17.63 -19.32
N PHE A 2 -10.57 16.54 -19.89
CA PHE A 2 -11.78 16.58 -20.73
C PHE A 2 -12.95 15.92 -20.00
N ASP A 3 -14.13 16.52 -20.10
CA ASP A 3 -15.33 16.03 -19.41
C ASP A 3 -15.99 14.87 -20.15
N THR A 4 -15.75 14.74 -21.46
CA THR A 4 -16.30 13.67 -22.30
C THR A 4 -15.26 13.09 -23.26
N LEU A 5 -15.47 11.83 -23.68
CA LEU A 5 -14.62 11.19 -24.69
C LEU A 5 -14.69 11.91 -26.03
N SER A 6 -15.87 12.39 -26.43
CA SER A 6 -16.04 13.16 -27.67
C SER A 6 -15.26 14.47 -27.65
N SER A 7 -15.28 15.20 -26.53
CA SER A 7 -14.50 16.44 -26.38
C SER A 7 -12.99 16.19 -26.48
N ARG A 8 -12.49 15.09 -25.90
CA ARG A 8 -11.09 14.68 -26.06
C ARG A 8 -10.76 14.34 -27.50
N ASP A 9 -11.62 13.59 -28.18
CA ASP A 9 -11.34 13.12 -29.53
C ASP A 9 -11.40 14.27 -30.54
N SER A 10 -12.34 15.20 -30.40
CA SER A 10 -12.35 16.47 -31.15
C SER A 10 -11.07 17.26 -30.94
N HIS A 11 -10.61 17.40 -29.69
CA HIS A 11 -9.36 18.09 -29.37
C HIS A 11 -8.13 17.43 -30.04
N ILE A 12 -8.07 16.09 -30.07
CA ILE A 12 -6.99 15.35 -30.74
C ILE A 12 -6.98 15.63 -32.25
N LEU A 13 -8.16 15.73 -32.87
CA LEU A 13 -8.32 16.02 -34.30
C LEU A 13 -7.93 17.47 -34.63
N GLU A 14 -8.36 18.41 -33.80
CA GLU A 14 -8.11 19.85 -34.00
C GLU A 14 -6.63 20.22 -33.81
N ARG A 15 -5.87 19.44 -32.99
CA ARG A 15 -4.43 19.65 -32.71
C ARG A 15 -4.08 21.09 -32.31
N THR A 16 -5.01 21.76 -31.65
CA THR A 16 -4.91 23.17 -31.25
C THR A 16 -4.09 23.38 -29.98
N CYS A 17 -3.59 22.32 -29.36
CA CYS A 17 -2.79 22.39 -28.14
C CYS A 17 -1.29 22.40 -28.38
N GLU A 18 -0.57 23.06 -27.47
CA GLU A 18 0.87 22.97 -27.38
C GLU A 18 1.29 21.57 -26.92
N LEU A 19 2.14 20.91 -27.71
CA LEU A 19 2.77 19.65 -27.35
C LEU A 19 3.67 19.86 -26.13
N ARG A 20 3.25 19.34 -24.99
CA ARG A 20 4.07 19.28 -23.78
C ARG A 20 4.78 17.93 -23.70
N ASN A 21 5.98 17.94 -23.13
CA ASN A 21 6.64 16.70 -22.76
C ASN A 21 5.75 15.92 -21.79
N PRO A 22 5.55 14.61 -21.98
CA PRO A 22 4.74 13.81 -21.08
C PRO A 22 5.33 13.90 -19.68
N GLN A 23 4.59 14.45 -18.73
CA GLN A 23 4.97 14.38 -17.34
C GLN A 23 4.69 12.97 -16.80
N PRO A 24 5.52 12.45 -15.89
CA PRO A 24 5.19 11.24 -15.15
C PRO A 24 3.83 11.44 -14.48
N ILE A 25 2.89 10.53 -14.75
CA ILE A 25 1.61 10.50 -14.08
C ILE A 25 1.80 9.70 -12.79
N ASP A 26 1.37 10.25 -11.66
CA ASP A 26 1.31 9.49 -10.42
C ASP A 26 0.28 8.36 -10.54
N GLY A 27 0.75 7.13 -10.35
CA GLY A 27 -0.09 5.93 -10.38
C GLY A 27 -0.27 5.32 -11.79
N VAL A 28 -1.45 4.76 -12.03
CA VAL A 28 -1.73 3.93 -13.22
C VAL A 28 -2.53 4.72 -14.24
N ASN A 29 -1.94 4.95 -15.43
CA ASN A 29 -2.62 5.69 -16.49
C ASN A 29 -3.74 4.88 -17.18
N PHE A 30 -4.53 5.55 -18.01
CA PHE A 30 -5.66 4.94 -18.74
C PHE A 30 -5.26 3.71 -19.57
N TYR A 31 -4.10 3.75 -20.22
CA TYR A 31 -3.61 2.65 -21.04
C TYR A 31 -3.18 1.46 -20.20
N GLN A 32 -2.48 1.69 -19.08
CA GLN A 32 -2.09 0.65 -18.14
C GLN A 32 -3.34 0.01 -17.50
N LYS A 33 -4.33 0.81 -17.08
CA LYS A 33 -5.61 0.31 -16.54
C LYS A 33 -6.35 -0.58 -17.54
N SER A 34 -6.36 -0.18 -18.82
CA SER A 34 -6.94 -0.98 -19.90
C SER A 34 -6.17 -2.28 -20.14
N LYS A 35 -4.83 -2.24 -20.09
CA LYS A 35 -3.98 -3.44 -20.20
C LYS A 35 -4.19 -4.41 -19.03
N LEU A 36 -4.29 -3.91 -17.80
CA LEU A 36 -4.55 -4.73 -16.62
C LEU A 36 -5.85 -5.52 -16.77
N LYS A 37 -6.95 -4.86 -17.17
CA LYS A 37 -8.24 -5.52 -17.42
C LYS A 37 -8.17 -6.61 -18.49
N ARG A 38 -7.41 -6.40 -19.57
CA ARG A 38 -7.30 -7.36 -20.68
C ARG A 38 -6.38 -8.54 -20.37
N ARG A 39 -5.38 -8.34 -19.50
CA ARG A 39 -4.34 -9.32 -19.20
C ARG A 39 -4.62 -10.14 -17.96
N ASP A 40 -5.58 -9.75 -17.13
CA ASP A 40 -6.02 -10.60 -16.04
C ASP A 40 -6.76 -11.82 -16.60
N ARG A 41 -6.13 -12.99 -16.45
CA ARG A 41 -6.66 -14.27 -16.93
C ARG A 41 -6.66 -15.21 -15.74
N VAL A 42 -7.85 -15.53 -15.25
CA VAL A 42 -8.05 -16.32 -14.01
C VAL A 42 -7.41 -17.70 -14.09
N TYR A 43 -7.33 -18.29 -15.27
CA TYR A 43 -6.69 -19.59 -15.49
C TYR A 43 -5.15 -19.57 -15.37
N LEU A 44 -4.54 -18.38 -15.31
CA LEU A 44 -3.10 -18.28 -15.05
C LEU A 44 -2.87 -18.43 -13.54
N GLY A 45 -1.84 -19.20 -13.16
CA GLY A 45 -1.41 -19.27 -11.76
C GLY A 45 -1.02 -17.90 -11.21
N GLU A 46 -1.17 -17.72 -9.90
CA GLU A 46 -1.00 -16.44 -9.19
C GLU A 46 0.31 -15.73 -9.51
N ALA A 47 1.44 -16.45 -9.44
CA ALA A 47 2.75 -15.86 -9.74
C ALA A 47 2.82 -15.28 -11.17
N LYS A 48 2.16 -15.92 -12.13
CA LYS A 48 2.11 -15.44 -13.51
C LYS A 48 1.18 -14.23 -13.66
N ARG A 49 0.02 -14.24 -12.99
CA ARG A 49 -0.89 -13.08 -12.92
C ARG A 49 -0.19 -11.87 -12.29
N TRP A 50 0.51 -12.06 -11.17
CA TRP A 50 1.28 -11.00 -10.51
C TRP A 50 2.36 -10.41 -11.42
N ARG A 51 3.17 -11.24 -12.10
CA ARG A 51 4.18 -10.75 -13.06
C ARG A 51 3.56 -9.90 -14.17
N HIS A 52 2.37 -10.26 -14.66
CA HIS A 52 1.66 -9.45 -15.66
C HIS A 52 1.19 -8.11 -15.12
N ILE A 53 0.71 -8.07 -13.88
CA ILE A 53 0.35 -6.82 -13.19
C ILE A 53 1.60 -5.95 -13.04
N TYR A 54 2.68 -6.51 -12.46
CA TYR A 54 3.94 -5.81 -12.22
C TYR A 54 4.51 -5.21 -13.50
N ALA A 55 4.67 -6.01 -14.57
CA ALA A 55 5.20 -5.53 -15.85
C ALA A 55 4.31 -4.48 -16.55
N THR A 56 3.03 -4.40 -16.19
CA THR A 56 2.12 -3.37 -16.73
C THR A 56 2.25 -2.05 -15.96
N VAL A 57 2.42 -2.12 -14.64
CA VAL A 57 2.55 -0.94 -13.76
C VAL A 57 3.97 -0.39 -13.80
N PHE A 58 4.98 -1.25 -13.84
CA PHE A 58 6.41 -0.92 -13.80
C PHE A 58 7.12 -1.46 -15.05
N PRO A 59 6.89 -0.88 -16.24
CA PRO A 59 7.42 -1.42 -17.50
C PRO A 59 8.95 -1.39 -17.60
N ASN A 60 9.62 -0.56 -16.79
CA ASN A 60 11.07 -0.35 -16.82
C ASN A 60 11.77 -0.93 -15.58
N SER A 61 11.09 -1.81 -14.83
CA SER A 61 11.62 -2.41 -13.61
C SER A 61 11.66 -3.92 -13.72
N ASP A 62 12.70 -4.54 -13.16
CA ASP A 62 12.78 -5.98 -13.11
C ASP A 62 11.69 -6.55 -12.20
N PRO A 63 10.99 -7.62 -12.63
CA PRO A 63 9.95 -8.22 -11.83
C PRO A 63 10.56 -8.84 -10.55
N PRO A 64 9.87 -8.72 -9.40
CA PRO A 64 10.30 -9.40 -8.20
C PRO A 64 10.28 -10.92 -8.40
N ARG A 65 11.19 -11.61 -7.72
CA ARG A 65 11.29 -13.08 -7.76
C ARG A 65 9.99 -13.76 -7.33
N SER A 66 9.30 -13.16 -6.36
CA SER A 66 8.10 -13.68 -5.72
C SER A 66 6.95 -12.68 -5.83
N PRO A 67 5.69 -13.14 -5.92
CA PRO A 67 4.52 -12.28 -5.74
C PRO A 67 4.33 -11.78 -4.30
N TYR A 68 5.06 -12.34 -3.34
CA TYR A 68 4.96 -11.99 -1.93
C TYR A 68 6.17 -11.22 -1.44
N LEU A 69 5.98 -10.53 -0.32
CA LEU A 69 7.05 -9.92 0.47
C LEU A 69 7.83 -11.03 1.20
N ASP A 70 8.64 -11.77 0.46
CA ASP A 70 9.31 -12.99 0.95
C ASP A 70 10.70 -12.72 1.55
N ARG A 71 11.22 -11.49 1.44
CA ARG A 71 12.55 -11.07 1.91
C ARG A 71 12.59 -9.61 2.36
N GLY A 72 13.68 -9.25 3.04
CA GLY A 72 14.06 -7.88 3.38
C GLY A 72 13.05 -7.14 4.25
N CYS A 73 13.09 -5.81 4.16
CA CYS A 73 12.23 -4.89 4.91
C CYS A 73 10.73 -5.20 4.74
N GLY A 74 10.29 -5.45 3.50
CA GLY A 74 8.89 -5.75 3.21
C GLY A 74 8.35 -6.95 3.99
N LYS A 75 9.12 -8.05 4.05
CA LYS A 75 8.75 -9.22 4.85
C LYS A 75 8.68 -8.88 6.34
N ALA A 76 9.71 -8.23 6.86
CA ALA A 76 9.80 -7.90 8.28
C ALA A 76 8.62 -7.02 8.73
N VAL A 77 8.30 -5.99 7.94
CA VAL A 77 7.16 -5.09 8.18
C VAL A 77 5.84 -5.84 8.09
N SER A 78 5.66 -6.70 7.09
CA SER A 78 4.42 -7.50 6.96
C SER A 78 4.21 -8.41 8.17
N THR A 79 5.24 -9.18 8.55
CA THR A 79 5.18 -10.09 9.70
C THR A 79 4.92 -9.33 11.01
N ALA A 80 5.53 -8.16 11.19
CA ALA A 80 5.31 -7.35 12.39
C ALA A 80 3.88 -6.80 12.47
N ARG A 81 3.29 -6.38 11.33
CA ARG A 81 1.87 -5.97 11.30
C ARG A 81 0.94 -7.14 11.62
N ASP A 82 1.20 -8.32 11.08
CA ASP A 82 0.41 -9.51 11.36
C ASP A 82 0.47 -9.90 12.84
N TYR A 83 1.67 -9.87 13.43
CA TYR A 83 1.86 -10.07 14.86
C TYR A 83 1.11 -9.01 15.69
N TRP A 84 1.26 -7.73 15.34
CA TRP A 84 0.61 -6.63 16.05
C TRP A 84 -0.91 -6.71 15.99
N ARG A 85 -1.47 -7.15 14.86
CA ARG A 85 -2.91 -7.32 14.71
C ARG A 85 -3.48 -8.35 15.69
N ALA A 86 -2.73 -9.41 15.98
CA ALA A 86 -3.13 -10.46 16.91
C ALA A 86 -2.79 -10.14 18.38
N ASN A 87 -1.67 -9.43 18.63
CA ASN A 87 -1.08 -9.32 19.97
C ASN A 87 -0.93 -7.88 20.47
N GLY A 88 -1.06 -6.87 19.62
CA GLY A 88 -0.74 -5.48 19.96
C GLY A 88 -1.56 -4.95 21.13
N ARG A 89 -2.89 -5.12 21.08
CA ARG A 89 -3.78 -4.69 22.17
C ARG A 89 -3.52 -5.47 23.48
N PRO A 90 -3.43 -6.81 23.48
CA PRO A 90 -3.00 -7.56 24.68
C PRO A 90 -1.66 -7.10 25.26
N CYS A 91 -0.66 -6.81 24.41
CA CYS A 91 0.64 -6.32 24.86
C CYS A 91 0.53 -4.96 25.56
N VAL A 92 -0.26 -4.04 25.00
CA VAL A 92 -0.46 -2.70 25.57
C VAL A 92 -1.26 -2.78 26.88
N SER A 93 -2.37 -3.51 26.90
CA SER A 93 -3.17 -3.72 28.13
C SER A 93 -2.32 -4.34 29.24
N GLN A 94 -1.57 -5.41 28.96
CA GLN A 94 -0.69 -6.02 29.96
C GLN A 94 0.41 -5.06 30.46
N PHE A 95 0.91 -4.18 29.60
CA PHE A 95 1.89 -3.17 29.99
C PHE A 95 1.28 -2.12 30.94
N LEU A 96 0.06 -1.66 30.63
CA LEU A 96 -0.68 -0.69 31.46
C LEU A 96 -1.09 -1.29 32.81
N ASP A 97 -1.56 -2.54 32.83
CA ASP A 97 -1.92 -3.27 34.05
C ASP A 97 -0.74 -3.37 35.02
N ARG A 98 0.45 -3.69 34.51
CA ARG A 98 1.66 -3.79 35.32
C ARG A 98 2.14 -2.44 35.86
N GLY A 99 1.75 -1.36 35.20
CA GLY A 99 2.11 0.00 35.61
C GLY A 99 1.16 0.61 36.64
N GLU A 100 0.07 -0.06 37.01
CA GLU A 100 -1.05 0.53 37.78
C GLU A 100 -1.58 1.82 37.13
N LEU A 101 -1.51 1.91 35.79
CA LEU A 101 -1.83 3.13 35.02
C LEU A 101 -3.27 3.17 34.50
N LEU A 102 -4.10 2.18 34.85
CA LEU A 102 -5.52 2.17 34.51
C LEU A 102 -6.33 2.80 35.65
N SER A 103 -7.15 3.80 35.31
CA SER A 103 -8.01 4.51 36.24
C SER A 103 -9.45 3.97 36.17
N GLU A 104 -10.31 4.32 37.13
CA GLU A 104 -11.72 3.90 37.15
C GLU A 104 -12.55 4.60 36.05
N GLU A 105 -11.97 5.52 35.26
CA GLU A 105 -12.64 6.26 34.17
C GLU A 105 -12.58 5.49 32.83
N GLU A 106 -13.57 4.60 32.62
CA GLU A 106 -13.59 3.62 31.54
C GLU A 106 -13.58 4.15 30.09
N GLU A 107 -13.97 5.41 29.82
CA GLU A 107 -14.08 5.94 28.44
C GLU A 107 -12.79 6.63 27.97
N GLY A 108 -12.13 7.41 28.84
CA GLY A 108 -10.85 8.07 28.53
C GLY A 108 -9.72 7.06 28.34
N ASP A 109 -9.73 6.00 29.14
CA ASP A 109 -8.72 4.95 29.12
C ASP A 109 -8.74 4.14 27.82
N ARG A 110 -9.92 3.93 27.22
CA ARG A 110 -10.03 3.23 25.92
C ARG A 110 -9.45 4.02 24.76
N VAL A 111 -9.64 5.34 24.74
CA VAL A 111 -9.09 6.22 23.69
C VAL A 111 -7.57 6.32 23.83
N ALA A 112 -7.07 6.46 25.05
CA ALA A 112 -5.64 6.48 25.33
C ALA A 112 -4.97 5.14 24.96
N GLU A 113 -5.60 4.01 25.27
CA GLU A 113 -5.09 2.68 24.91
C GLU A 113 -5.04 2.49 23.38
N ASP A 114 -6.05 2.93 22.64
CA ASP A 114 -6.06 2.87 21.17
C ASP A 114 -4.95 3.76 20.56
N ALA A 115 -4.77 4.98 21.09
CA ALA A 115 -3.70 5.87 20.68
C ALA A 115 -2.32 5.24 20.94
N LEU A 116 -2.12 4.65 22.12
CA LEU A 116 -0.88 3.96 22.47
C LEU A 116 -0.63 2.74 21.59
N CYS A 117 -1.67 1.97 21.26
CA CYS A 117 -1.58 0.87 20.31
C CYS A 117 -1.10 1.32 18.92
N LYS A 118 -1.60 2.46 18.43
CA LYS A 118 -1.20 3.02 17.14
C LYS A 118 0.24 3.52 17.15
N LEU A 119 0.61 4.30 18.17
CA LEU A 119 1.97 4.83 18.32
C LEU A 119 3.02 3.72 18.43
N THR A 120 2.73 2.70 19.25
CA THR A 120 3.66 1.58 19.43
C THR A 120 3.85 0.78 18.14
N LEU A 121 2.79 0.60 17.35
CA LEU A 121 2.91 0.00 16.03
C LEU A 121 3.80 0.84 15.12
N GLU A 122 3.58 2.14 15.08
CA GLU A 122 4.35 3.07 14.24
C GLU A 122 5.84 3.04 14.59
N ASP A 123 6.16 3.12 15.89
CA ASP A 123 7.54 3.05 16.39
C ASP A 123 8.20 1.71 16.06
N MET A 124 7.49 0.59 16.28
CA MET A 124 7.99 -0.74 15.92
C MET A 124 8.28 -0.83 14.42
N LEU A 125 7.39 -0.31 13.57
CA LEU A 125 7.61 -0.31 12.13
C LEU A 125 8.78 0.58 11.72
N HIS A 126 8.95 1.74 12.35
CA HIS A 126 10.12 2.61 12.13
C HIS A 126 11.44 1.90 12.45
N VAL A 127 11.51 1.17 13.57
CA VAL A 127 12.69 0.39 13.93
C VAL A 127 13.00 -0.68 12.89
N LEU A 128 11.98 -1.38 12.39
CA LEU A 128 12.15 -2.41 11.37
C LEU A 128 12.60 -1.83 10.03
N VAL A 129 12.03 -0.71 9.62
CA VAL A 129 12.43 0.00 8.40
C VAL A 129 13.89 0.44 8.50
N ARG A 130 14.33 1.00 9.63
CA ARG A 130 15.74 1.37 9.84
C ARG A 130 16.69 0.18 9.85
N ARG A 131 16.23 -0.99 10.30
CA ARG A 131 17.07 -2.20 10.42
C ARG A 131 17.21 -2.97 9.12
N TYR A 132 16.19 -2.97 8.27
CA TYR A 132 16.10 -3.84 7.09
C TYR A 132 15.94 -3.09 5.75
N GLY A 133 15.73 -1.77 5.79
CA GLY A 133 15.66 -0.89 4.62
C GLY A 133 17.04 -0.40 4.23
#